data_AF-B2TKH1-F1
#
_entry.id   AF-B2TKH1-F1
#
_cell.length_a   1.000
_cell.length_b   1.000
_cell.length_c   1.000
_cell.angle_alpha   90.00
_cell.angle_beta   90.00
_cell.angle_gamma   90.00
#
_symmetry.space_group_name_H-M   'P 1'
#
loop_
_entity.id
_entity.type
_entity.pdbx_description
1 polymer ?
#
loop_
_entity_poly.entity_id
_entity_poly.type
_entity_poly.pdbx_seq_one_letter_code
_entity_poly.pdbx_strand_id
1 'polypeptide(L)'
;MSNNIINAISYEDIRVDGYSIQSIRTLCIKNSINNHSTLKMIGIINNENIEDINNTTKKKEIEIYYNIEKREILFYGIVTNIEVEVIDEVYTIKIEAKSMTYLMDIQVKSRSFQDTSLSVQSLMKLVMDGYKNSSYLLNIPNEKIGELIVQYEETDWQFLKRIVSKYNQGLLPVANFNYITFIAGAENQYKNLQLSKIQYDMYKDLEEYDYMLQNYLNDANEIDYLTYKIMDYSILNLGDYMDLDNKTLYVYECVYEIKNGILENTYKLRMQSGLRQKKIYNTKIIGSSIQGKIIAVKNDVVQIHLEIDDCKSNDVYWFDFSTMSASSDGSGWYCMPEVGDSIRVYFPTKDEDEAFAVSSVSNYEQGADEAEDRMGNPDNKYLRTANNKEVKLTPDGVFISCDGGQADLALKSDGTLNIVSQNNINITAKNNMKIEAEKSFKMTAGQGIYISCDKNGGIDFDEGGQIKEKGIQVKNN
;
A
#
# COMPACT_ATOMS: atom_id res chain seq x y z
N MET A 1 -56.87 -6.32 -13.58
CA MET A 1 -55.59 -6.90 -13.14
C MET A 1 -55.09 -7.76 -14.29
N SER A 2 -54.21 -7.20 -15.11
CA SER A 2 -53.55 -7.94 -16.19
C SER A 2 -52.52 -8.86 -15.56
N ASN A 3 -52.72 -10.17 -15.68
CA ASN A 3 -51.68 -11.16 -15.48
C ASN A 3 -50.59 -10.86 -16.51
N ASN A 4 -49.53 -10.16 -16.13
CA ASN A 4 -48.29 -10.16 -16.90
C ASN A 4 -47.71 -11.56 -16.76
N ILE A 5 -48.00 -12.41 -17.76
CA ILE A 5 -47.22 -13.61 -17.99
C ILE A 5 -45.81 -13.10 -18.28
N ILE A 6 -44.87 -13.40 -17.40
CA ILE A 6 -43.45 -13.14 -17.64
C ILE A 6 -43.09 -14.02 -18.83
N ASN A 7 -42.91 -13.41 -20.00
CA ASN A 7 -42.53 -14.14 -21.20
C ASN A 7 -41.08 -14.60 -21.03
N ALA A 8 -40.85 -15.91 -21.08
CA ALA A 8 -39.50 -16.47 -21.10
C ALA A 8 -38.75 -15.95 -22.34
N ILE A 9 -37.48 -15.57 -22.15
CA ILE A 9 -36.62 -15.08 -23.24
C ILE A 9 -36.18 -16.30 -24.05
N SER A 10 -36.53 -16.34 -25.34
CA SER A 10 -36.09 -17.39 -26.25
C SER A 10 -34.63 -17.16 -26.66
N TYR A 11 -33.90 -18.23 -26.98
CA TYR A 11 -32.57 -18.11 -27.60
C TYR A 11 -32.59 -17.29 -28.90
N GLU A 12 -33.72 -17.27 -29.60
CA GLU A 12 -33.94 -16.49 -30.83
C GLU A 12 -34.04 -14.99 -30.58
N ASP A 13 -34.25 -14.55 -29.34
CA ASP A 13 -34.31 -13.14 -28.94
C ASP A 13 -32.95 -12.60 -28.49
N ILE A 14 -31.98 -13.49 -28.23
CA ILE A 14 -30.65 -13.14 -27.76
C ILE A 14 -29.75 -12.80 -28.95
N ARG A 15 -29.03 -11.70 -28.84
CA ARG A 15 -28.09 -11.23 -29.85
C ARG A 15 -26.71 -11.03 -29.22
N VAL A 16 -25.71 -11.14 -30.08
CA VAL A 16 -24.29 -10.98 -29.73
C VAL A 16 -23.77 -9.83 -30.58
N ASP A 17 -23.29 -8.78 -29.93
CA ASP A 17 -22.49 -7.74 -30.58
C ASP A 17 -21.00 -8.04 -30.40
N GLY A 18 -20.19 -7.66 -31.38
CA GLY A 18 -18.76 -7.91 -31.43
C GLY A 18 -18.33 -9.14 -32.24
N TYR A 19 -19.24 -10.10 -32.47
CA TYR A 19 -19.05 -11.29 -33.30
C TYR A 19 -20.29 -11.62 -34.13
N SER A 20 -20.08 -12.08 -35.36
CA SER A 20 -21.18 -12.47 -36.26
C SER A 20 -21.60 -13.92 -36.00
N ILE A 21 -22.48 -14.12 -35.02
CA ILE A 21 -23.00 -15.43 -34.60
C ILE A 21 -24.31 -15.75 -35.34
N GLN A 22 -24.37 -16.89 -36.03
CA GLN A 22 -25.59 -17.36 -36.71
C GLN A 22 -26.61 -17.92 -35.74
N SER A 23 -26.15 -18.76 -34.80
CA SER A 23 -26.99 -19.35 -33.77
C SER A 23 -26.17 -19.62 -32.51
N ILE A 24 -26.78 -19.39 -31.35
CA ILE A 24 -26.19 -19.67 -30.05
C ILE A 24 -26.57 -21.10 -29.66
N ARG A 25 -25.58 -21.97 -29.45
CA ARG A 25 -25.80 -23.34 -28.95
C ARG A 25 -25.85 -23.39 -27.44
N THR A 26 -24.91 -22.71 -26.79
CA THR A 26 -24.85 -22.62 -25.34
C THR A 26 -24.49 -21.21 -24.93
N LEU A 27 -25.12 -20.72 -23.87
CA LEU A 27 -24.80 -19.46 -23.21
C LEU A 27 -24.84 -19.72 -21.72
N CYS A 28 -23.80 -19.33 -21.01
CA CYS A 28 -23.73 -19.36 -19.55
C CYS A 28 -23.08 -18.05 -19.08
N ILE A 29 -23.84 -17.21 -18.38
CA ILE A 29 -23.34 -16.01 -17.71
C ILE A 29 -23.40 -16.29 -16.21
N LYS A 30 -22.29 -16.12 -15.50
CA LYS A 30 -22.22 -16.28 -14.04
C LYS A 30 -21.78 -14.99 -13.38
N ASN A 31 -22.46 -14.59 -12.32
CA ASN A 31 -22.08 -13.46 -11.49
C ASN A 31 -22.17 -13.85 -10.01
N SER A 32 -21.21 -13.41 -9.20
CA SER A 32 -21.23 -13.66 -7.75
C SER A 32 -20.47 -12.55 -7.03
N ILE A 33 -20.78 -12.35 -5.74
CA ILE A 33 -20.05 -11.40 -4.91
C ILE A 33 -18.53 -11.63 -4.98
N ASN A 34 -17.76 -10.55 -5.04
CA ASN A 34 -16.29 -10.50 -5.11
C ASN A 34 -15.61 -11.09 -6.37
N ASN A 35 -16.39 -11.63 -7.32
CA ASN A 35 -15.86 -12.24 -8.54
C ASN A 35 -16.37 -11.51 -9.78
N HIS A 36 -15.50 -11.28 -10.77
CA HIS A 36 -15.92 -10.75 -12.05
C HIS A 36 -16.99 -11.63 -12.68
N SER A 37 -18.00 -11.00 -13.28
CA SER A 37 -19.00 -11.72 -14.05
C SER A 37 -18.32 -12.37 -15.25
N THR A 38 -18.65 -13.63 -15.53
CA THR A 38 -18.04 -14.42 -16.60
C THR A 38 -19.09 -14.84 -17.62
N LEU A 39 -18.69 -14.86 -18.88
CA LEU A 39 -19.46 -15.38 -20.00
C LEU A 39 -18.73 -16.59 -20.57
N LYS A 40 -19.46 -17.67 -20.81
CA LYS A 40 -19.06 -18.78 -21.68
C LYS A 40 -20.13 -18.99 -22.73
N MET A 41 -19.75 -18.93 -23.99
CA MET A 41 -20.67 -19.09 -25.12
C MET A 41 -20.09 -20.06 -26.14
N ILE A 42 -20.97 -20.85 -26.74
CA ILE A 42 -20.68 -21.61 -27.96
C ILE A 42 -21.70 -21.21 -29.01
N GLY A 43 -21.24 -20.79 -30.17
CA GLY A 43 -22.07 -20.36 -31.30
C GLY A 43 -21.63 -20.99 -32.62
N ILE A 44 -22.54 -21.02 -33.59
CA ILE A 44 -22.23 -21.36 -34.99
C ILE A 44 -21.91 -20.06 -35.72
N ILE A 45 -20.85 -20.08 -36.53
CA ILE A 45 -20.43 -18.95 -37.38
C ILE A 45 -20.37 -19.39 -38.85
N ASN A 46 -20.34 -18.42 -39.76
CA ASN A 46 -20.03 -18.68 -41.17
C ASN A 46 -18.53 -18.96 -41.36
N ASN A 47 -18.18 -19.68 -42.42
CA ASN A 47 -16.78 -19.89 -42.84
C ASN A 47 -16.02 -18.55 -42.99
N GLU A 48 -16.68 -17.54 -43.55
CA GLU A 48 -16.12 -16.19 -43.72
C GLU A 48 -15.69 -15.53 -42.39
N ASN A 49 -16.28 -15.96 -41.27
CA ASN A 49 -16.04 -15.36 -39.95
C ASN A 49 -14.92 -16.07 -39.19
N ILE A 50 -14.22 -17.05 -39.76
CA ILE A 50 -13.04 -17.68 -39.12
C ILE A 50 -11.99 -16.62 -38.76
N GLU A 51 -11.87 -15.58 -39.58
CA GLU A 51 -10.93 -14.48 -39.32
C GLU A 51 -11.23 -13.72 -38.02
N ASP A 52 -12.41 -13.88 -37.41
CA ASP A 52 -12.73 -13.32 -36.09
C ASP A 52 -11.70 -13.73 -35.03
N ILE A 53 -11.11 -14.93 -35.14
CA ILE A 53 -10.04 -15.36 -34.23
C ILE A 53 -8.79 -14.47 -34.36
N ASN A 54 -8.44 -14.08 -35.59
CA ASN A 54 -7.29 -13.22 -35.88
C ASN A 54 -7.59 -11.75 -35.57
N ASN A 55 -8.85 -11.34 -35.72
CA ASN A 55 -9.32 -9.98 -35.45
C ASN A 55 -9.57 -9.72 -33.95
N THR A 56 -9.65 -10.78 -33.15
CA THR A 56 -9.80 -10.69 -31.69
C THR A 56 -8.48 -10.29 -31.07
N THR A 57 -8.34 -8.99 -30.83
CA THR A 57 -7.16 -8.39 -30.23
C THR A 57 -7.37 -8.10 -28.75
N LYS A 58 -6.33 -7.58 -28.07
CA LYS A 58 -6.41 -7.18 -26.67
C LYS A 58 -7.59 -6.24 -26.45
N LYS A 59 -8.42 -6.55 -25.44
CA LYS A 59 -9.59 -5.77 -25.05
C LYS A 59 -10.73 -5.74 -26.07
N LYS A 60 -10.83 -6.73 -26.97
CA LYS A 60 -12.02 -6.90 -27.81
C LYS A 60 -13.26 -7.06 -26.92
N GLU A 61 -14.23 -6.17 -27.11
CA GLU A 61 -15.49 -6.14 -26.37
C GLU A 61 -16.51 -7.12 -26.96
N ILE A 62 -17.38 -7.63 -26.10
CA ILE A 62 -18.54 -8.46 -26.46
C ILE A 62 -19.75 -8.01 -25.63
N GLU A 63 -20.90 -7.93 -26.28
CA GLU A 63 -22.18 -7.59 -25.65
C GLU A 63 -23.21 -8.67 -25.94
N ILE A 64 -23.87 -9.15 -24.90
CA ILE A 64 -25.00 -10.06 -24.96
C ILE A 64 -26.23 -9.28 -24.53
N TYR A 65 -27.21 -9.18 -25.42
CA TYR A 65 -28.45 -8.45 -25.16
C TYR A 65 -29.66 -9.21 -25.71
N TYR A 66 -30.83 -8.86 -25.20
CA TYR A 66 -32.12 -9.33 -25.71
C TYR A 66 -33.04 -8.13 -25.96
N ASN A 67 -34.20 -8.39 -26.55
CA ASN A 67 -35.19 -7.36 -26.90
C ASN A 67 -34.61 -6.31 -27.86
N ILE A 68 -34.65 -6.60 -29.17
CA ILE A 68 -33.98 -5.81 -30.22
C ILE A 68 -34.37 -4.32 -30.18
N GLU A 69 -35.59 -3.97 -29.77
CA GLU A 69 -36.05 -2.58 -29.70
C GLU A 69 -35.46 -1.81 -28.50
N LYS A 70 -35.39 -2.45 -27.32
CA LYS A 70 -34.91 -1.80 -26.08
C LYS A 70 -33.42 -2.04 -25.81
N ARG A 71 -32.83 -3.05 -26.45
CA ARG A 71 -31.45 -3.52 -26.28
C ARG A 71 -31.12 -3.72 -24.79
N GLU A 72 -31.82 -4.65 -24.15
CA GLU A 72 -31.61 -4.96 -22.73
C GLU A 72 -30.38 -5.87 -22.57
N ILE A 73 -29.33 -5.35 -21.94
CA ILE A 73 -28.02 -5.99 -21.84
C ILE A 73 -28.01 -7.02 -20.70
N LEU A 74 -27.62 -8.26 -21.02
CA LEU A 74 -27.36 -9.35 -20.07
C LEU A 74 -25.91 -9.36 -19.61
N PHE A 75 -24.99 -9.06 -20.52
CA PHE A 75 -23.55 -9.07 -20.26
C PHE A 75 -22.83 -8.15 -21.22
N TYR A 76 -21.88 -7.40 -20.70
CA TYR A 76 -20.91 -6.61 -21.45
C TYR A 76 -19.54 -6.83 -20.84
N GLY A 77 -18.55 -7.14 -21.67
CA GLY A 77 -17.22 -7.43 -21.16
C GLY A 77 -16.17 -7.57 -22.24
N ILE A 78 -15.02 -8.05 -21.80
CA ILE A 78 -13.82 -8.24 -22.60
C ILE A 78 -13.61 -9.73 -22.85
N VAL A 79 -13.39 -10.09 -24.10
CA VAL A 79 -13.06 -11.46 -24.51
C VAL A 79 -11.69 -11.83 -23.94
N THR A 80 -11.66 -12.91 -23.17
CA THR A 80 -10.45 -13.45 -22.53
C THR A 80 -9.93 -14.70 -23.21
N ASN A 81 -10.80 -15.46 -23.88
CA ASN A 81 -10.42 -16.62 -24.66
C ASN A 81 -11.37 -16.79 -25.85
N ILE A 82 -10.83 -17.25 -26.97
CA ILE A 82 -11.57 -17.54 -28.20
C ILE A 82 -10.98 -18.80 -28.85
N GLU A 83 -11.84 -19.71 -29.28
CA GLU A 83 -11.47 -20.94 -29.97
C GLU A 83 -12.44 -21.14 -31.13
N VAL A 84 -11.93 -21.59 -32.28
CA VAL A 84 -12.76 -21.98 -33.43
C VAL A 84 -12.48 -23.44 -33.73
N GLU A 85 -13.56 -24.23 -33.80
CA GLU A 85 -13.54 -25.66 -34.10
C GLU A 85 -14.33 -25.91 -35.40
N VAL A 86 -13.74 -26.68 -36.31
CA VAL A 86 -14.34 -27.01 -37.61
C VAL A 86 -14.49 -28.52 -37.71
N ILE A 87 -15.73 -28.99 -37.75
CA ILE A 87 -16.07 -30.41 -37.90
C ILE A 87 -17.11 -30.54 -39.01
N ASP A 88 -16.84 -31.36 -40.03
CA ASP A 88 -17.76 -31.61 -41.15
C ASP A 88 -18.34 -30.32 -41.78
N GLU A 89 -17.47 -29.32 -42.04
CA GLU A 89 -17.82 -27.99 -42.57
C GLU A 89 -18.72 -27.12 -41.66
N VAL A 90 -18.95 -27.53 -40.41
CA VAL A 90 -19.62 -26.73 -39.39
C VAL A 90 -18.58 -25.97 -38.56
N TYR A 91 -18.65 -24.64 -38.60
CA TYR A 91 -17.74 -23.75 -37.88
C TYR A 91 -18.35 -23.33 -36.54
N THR A 92 -17.71 -23.74 -35.46
CA THR A 92 -18.16 -23.48 -34.09
C THR A 92 -17.17 -22.57 -33.39
N ILE A 93 -17.64 -21.46 -32.84
CA ILE A 93 -16.84 -20.55 -32.02
C ILE A 93 -17.14 -20.76 -30.54
N LYS A 94 -16.11 -20.84 -29.71
CA LYS A 94 -16.21 -20.87 -28.24
C LYS A 94 -15.59 -19.58 -27.72
N ILE A 95 -16.37 -18.81 -26.96
CA ILE A 95 -15.95 -17.51 -26.42
C ILE A 95 -16.03 -17.57 -24.90
N GLU A 96 -14.95 -17.16 -24.25
CA GLU A 96 -14.97 -16.80 -22.83
C GLU A 96 -14.68 -15.30 -22.67
N ALA A 97 -15.45 -14.64 -21.83
CA ALA A 97 -15.27 -13.22 -21.53
C ALA A 97 -15.50 -12.92 -20.05
N LYS A 98 -14.97 -11.78 -19.60
CA LYS A 98 -15.18 -11.24 -18.26
C LYS A 98 -15.72 -9.82 -18.32
N SER A 99 -16.59 -9.45 -17.37
CA SER A 99 -17.19 -8.11 -17.34
C SER A 99 -16.13 -7.01 -17.16
N MET A 100 -16.52 -5.76 -17.40
CA MET A 100 -15.57 -4.62 -17.43
C MET A 100 -14.73 -4.48 -16.15
N THR A 101 -15.23 -4.92 -14.98
CA THR A 101 -14.47 -4.92 -13.72
C THR A 101 -13.19 -5.76 -13.79
N TYR A 102 -13.08 -6.73 -14.72
CA TYR A 102 -11.86 -7.48 -14.97
C TYR A 102 -10.68 -6.59 -15.35
N LEU A 103 -10.91 -5.44 -15.98
CA LEU A 103 -9.85 -4.49 -16.31
C LEU A 103 -9.09 -3.99 -15.06
N MET A 104 -9.71 -4.06 -13.89
CA MET A 104 -9.12 -3.71 -12.60
C MET A 104 -8.26 -4.83 -11.98
N ASP A 105 -8.28 -6.02 -12.55
CA ASP A 105 -7.62 -7.23 -12.04
C ASP A 105 -6.52 -7.75 -13.00
N ILE A 106 -6.04 -6.89 -13.90
CA ILE A 106 -4.98 -7.21 -14.87
C ILE A 106 -3.60 -6.77 -14.37
N GLN A 107 -3.49 -5.53 -13.88
CA GLN A 107 -2.21 -4.95 -13.46
C GLN A 107 -2.05 -5.06 -11.95
N VAL A 108 -0.97 -5.71 -11.53
CA VAL A 108 -0.50 -5.68 -10.15
C VAL A 108 0.17 -4.33 -9.88
N LYS A 109 -0.16 -3.69 -8.75
CA LYS A 109 0.35 -2.37 -8.38
C LYS A 109 0.92 -2.38 -6.97
N SER A 110 1.86 -1.46 -6.74
CA SER A 110 2.38 -1.11 -5.42
C SER A 110 2.31 0.41 -5.26
N ARG A 111 1.66 0.89 -4.19
CA ARG A 111 1.55 2.31 -3.79
C ARG A 111 1.02 2.43 -2.37
N SER A 112 1.32 3.52 -1.69
CA SER A 112 0.88 3.84 -0.35
C SER A 112 -0.14 4.98 -0.33
N PHE A 113 -0.99 4.95 0.68
CA PHE A 113 -1.92 6.01 1.04
C PHE A 113 -1.65 6.37 2.49
N GLN A 114 -0.69 7.29 2.68
CA GLN A 114 -0.13 7.66 3.98
C GLN A 114 -1.05 8.56 4.82
N ASP A 115 -1.98 9.27 4.20
CA ASP A 115 -2.90 10.17 4.89
C ASP A 115 -4.04 9.39 5.55
N THR A 116 -3.88 9.12 6.84
CA THR A 116 -4.87 8.41 7.67
C THR A 116 -6.19 9.17 7.83
N SER A 117 -6.23 10.46 7.46
CA SER A 117 -7.45 11.27 7.48
C SER A 117 -8.33 11.09 6.23
N LEU A 118 -7.84 10.38 5.20
CA LEU A 118 -8.60 10.06 4.00
C LEU A 118 -9.88 9.30 4.36
N SER A 119 -10.99 9.70 3.74
CA SER A 119 -12.24 8.95 3.84
C SER A 119 -12.27 7.76 2.89
N VAL A 120 -13.07 6.75 3.21
CA VAL A 120 -13.32 5.60 2.32
C VAL A 120 -13.74 6.05 0.92
N GLN A 121 -14.64 7.04 0.83
CA GLN A 121 -15.07 7.57 -0.46
C GLN A 121 -13.94 8.23 -1.25
N SER A 122 -13.03 8.95 -0.57
CA SER A 122 -11.89 9.61 -1.19
C SER A 122 -10.88 8.58 -1.69
N LEU A 123 -10.59 7.54 -0.91
CA LEU A 123 -9.72 6.43 -1.33
C LEU A 123 -10.29 5.69 -2.54
N MET A 124 -11.58 5.35 -2.50
CA MET A 124 -12.28 4.74 -3.64
C MET A 124 -12.15 5.62 -4.88
N LYS A 125 -12.40 6.92 -4.75
CA LYS A 125 -12.26 7.88 -5.85
C LYS A 125 -10.84 7.90 -6.42
N LEU A 126 -9.80 7.93 -5.59
CA LEU A 126 -8.40 7.91 -6.03
C LEU A 126 -8.06 6.67 -6.87
N VAL A 127 -8.63 5.51 -6.51
CA VAL A 127 -8.45 4.27 -7.28
C VAL A 127 -9.23 4.35 -8.60
N MET A 128 -10.48 4.81 -8.55
CA MET A 128 -11.40 4.85 -9.69
C MET A 128 -11.04 5.92 -10.73
N ASP A 129 -10.42 7.02 -10.33
CA ASP A 129 -9.94 8.09 -11.22
C ASP A 129 -8.83 7.59 -12.18
N GLY A 130 -8.22 6.43 -11.90
CA GLY A 130 -7.33 5.73 -12.82
C GLY A 130 -8.02 5.13 -14.05
N TYR A 131 -9.35 5.14 -14.11
CA TYR A 131 -10.14 4.54 -15.18
C TYR A 131 -11.04 5.60 -15.86
N LYS A 132 -10.87 5.76 -17.18
CA LYS A 132 -11.55 6.81 -17.98
C LYS A 132 -13.08 6.80 -17.86
N ASN A 133 -13.68 5.61 -17.91
CA ASN A 133 -15.12 5.41 -17.77
C ASN A 133 -15.33 4.39 -16.66
N SER A 134 -15.77 4.87 -15.51
CA SER A 134 -16.09 4.01 -14.37
C SER A 134 -17.17 4.63 -13.49
N SER A 135 -17.89 3.79 -12.76
CA SER A 135 -18.92 4.17 -11.81
C SER A 135 -18.91 3.21 -10.64
N TYR A 136 -19.24 3.71 -9.46
CA TYR A 136 -19.37 2.88 -8.27
C TYR A 136 -20.40 3.48 -7.33
N LEU A 137 -21.02 2.61 -6.54
CA LEU A 137 -21.91 2.99 -5.44
C LEU A 137 -21.33 2.46 -4.13
N LEU A 138 -21.24 3.33 -3.12
CA LEU A 138 -20.75 2.96 -1.79
C LEU A 138 -21.93 2.79 -0.83
N ASN A 139 -22.16 1.56 -0.41
CA ASN A 139 -23.12 1.19 0.62
C ASN A 139 -22.40 0.69 1.88
N ILE A 140 -21.31 1.38 2.19
CA ILE A 140 -20.48 1.19 3.37
C ILE A 140 -20.30 2.54 4.08
N PRO A 141 -20.02 2.55 5.39
CA PRO A 141 -19.73 3.78 6.12
C PRO A 141 -18.64 4.60 5.43
N ASN A 142 -18.90 5.91 5.26
CA ASN A 142 -17.92 6.85 4.73
C ASN A 142 -17.19 7.57 5.87
N GLU A 143 -16.39 6.81 6.60
CA GLU A 143 -15.56 7.30 7.70
C GLU A 143 -14.10 7.52 7.25
N LYS A 144 -13.30 8.10 8.14
CA LYS A 144 -11.84 8.18 7.96
C LYS A 144 -11.25 6.79 8.10
N ILE A 145 -10.27 6.47 7.26
CA ILE A 145 -9.59 5.18 7.29
C ILE A 145 -8.85 4.99 8.61
N GLY A 146 -8.18 6.03 9.11
CA GLY A 146 -7.56 6.03 10.44
C GLY A 146 -6.24 5.26 10.58
N GLU A 147 -5.82 4.54 9.54
CA GLU A 147 -4.64 3.66 9.51
C GLU A 147 -3.85 3.86 8.21
N LEU A 148 -2.57 3.50 8.20
CA LEU A 148 -1.75 3.44 6.98
C LEU A 148 -2.33 2.39 6.03
N ILE A 149 -2.42 2.72 4.74
CA ILE A 149 -2.83 1.74 3.73
C ILE A 149 -1.75 1.61 2.68
N VAL A 150 -1.33 0.37 2.42
CA VAL A 150 -0.41 0.07 1.32
C VAL A 150 -1.06 -0.95 0.39
N GLN A 151 -1.33 -0.55 -0.85
CA GLN A 151 -1.59 -1.50 -1.93
C GLN A 151 -0.23 -2.06 -2.30
N TYR A 152 0.10 -3.31 -1.94
CA TYR A 152 1.42 -3.88 -2.18
C TYR A 152 1.28 -5.20 -2.95
N GLU A 153 1.75 -5.22 -4.19
CA GLU A 153 1.58 -6.36 -5.10
C GLU A 153 0.13 -6.87 -5.21
N GLU A 154 -0.83 -5.93 -5.21
CA GLU A 154 -2.26 -6.19 -5.37
C GLU A 154 -2.78 -5.49 -6.63
N THR A 155 -3.71 -6.13 -7.34
CA THR A 155 -4.50 -5.44 -8.35
C THR A 155 -5.46 -4.44 -7.70
N ASP A 156 -6.01 -3.50 -8.47
CA ASP A 156 -7.01 -2.58 -7.92
C ASP A 156 -8.27 -3.33 -7.46
N TRP A 157 -8.68 -4.40 -8.16
CA TRP A 157 -9.82 -5.22 -7.71
C TRP A 157 -9.54 -5.92 -6.38
N GLN A 158 -8.36 -6.52 -6.22
CA GLN A 158 -7.95 -7.15 -4.95
C GLN A 158 -7.89 -6.12 -3.81
N PHE A 159 -7.30 -4.97 -4.09
CA PHE A 159 -7.20 -3.86 -3.15
C PHE A 159 -8.58 -3.38 -2.70
N LEU A 160 -9.49 -3.08 -3.64
CA LEU A 160 -10.83 -2.63 -3.30
C LEU A 160 -11.63 -3.67 -2.52
N LYS A 161 -11.51 -4.96 -2.88
CA LYS A 161 -12.09 -6.06 -2.08
C LYS A 161 -11.58 -6.05 -0.65
N ARG A 162 -10.27 -5.83 -0.46
CA ARG A 162 -9.67 -5.71 0.86
C ARG A 162 -10.22 -4.52 1.64
N ILE A 163 -10.34 -3.36 1.01
CA ILE A 163 -10.91 -2.16 1.66
C ILE A 163 -12.36 -2.40 2.12
N VAL A 164 -13.24 -2.93 1.25
CA VAL A 164 -14.65 -3.16 1.64
C VAL A 164 -14.81 -4.28 2.68
N SER A 165 -13.88 -5.24 2.71
CA SER A 165 -13.91 -6.34 3.67
C SER A 165 -13.72 -5.89 5.12
N LYS A 166 -13.17 -4.69 5.35
CA LYS A 166 -13.09 -4.07 6.69
C LYS A 166 -14.47 -3.84 7.31
N TYR A 167 -15.48 -3.66 6.47
CA TYR A 167 -16.88 -3.49 6.85
C TYR A 167 -17.66 -4.81 6.81
N ASN A 168 -16.95 -5.94 6.66
CA ASN A 168 -17.51 -7.25 6.34
C ASN A 168 -18.41 -7.21 5.09
N GLN A 169 -18.12 -6.34 4.13
CA GLN A 169 -18.85 -6.22 2.88
C GLN A 169 -18.03 -6.78 1.71
N GLY A 170 -18.70 -7.05 0.60
CA GLY A 170 -18.06 -7.44 -0.66
C GLY A 170 -18.37 -6.47 -1.80
N LEU A 171 -17.72 -6.70 -2.94
CA LEU A 171 -18.00 -6.00 -4.19
C LEU A 171 -19.01 -6.78 -5.02
N LEU A 172 -20.03 -6.10 -5.53
CA LEU A 172 -21.04 -6.65 -6.42
C LEU A 172 -20.79 -6.07 -7.82
N PRO A 173 -20.09 -6.81 -8.71
CA PRO A 173 -19.83 -6.32 -10.06
C PRO A 173 -21.10 -6.30 -10.90
N VAL A 174 -21.22 -5.24 -11.71
CA VAL A 174 -22.38 -5.03 -12.58
C VAL A 174 -21.96 -5.33 -14.02
N ALA A 175 -22.63 -6.31 -14.63
CA ALA A 175 -22.24 -6.86 -15.92
C ALA A 175 -22.92 -6.21 -17.12
N ASN A 176 -23.96 -5.39 -16.94
CA ASN A 176 -24.79 -4.87 -18.01
C ASN A 176 -24.42 -3.43 -18.45
N PHE A 177 -23.25 -2.95 -18.08
CA PHE A 177 -22.72 -1.64 -18.51
C PHE A 177 -21.44 -1.80 -19.35
N ASN A 178 -21.27 -0.90 -20.31
CA ASN A 178 -20.08 -0.82 -21.16
C ASN A 178 -18.88 -0.10 -20.51
N TYR A 179 -18.89 0.03 -19.20
CA TYR A 179 -17.81 0.63 -18.41
C TYR A 179 -17.70 -0.06 -17.05
N ILE A 180 -16.61 0.19 -16.34
CA ILE A 180 -16.36 -0.44 -15.04
C ILE A 180 -17.42 0.01 -14.04
N THR A 181 -18.27 -0.91 -13.59
CA THR A 181 -19.33 -0.62 -12.62
C THR A 181 -19.40 -1.70 -11.55
N PHE A 182 -19.43 -1.29 -10.28
CA PHE A 182 -19.69 -2.18 -9.16
C PHE A 182 -20.38 -1.44 -8.01
N ILE A 183 -20.95 -2.21 -7.09
CA ILE A 183 -21.49 -1.72 -5.83
C ILE A 183 -20.63 -2.27 -4.69
N ALA A 184 -20.21 -1.42 -3.76
CA ALA A 184 -19.49 -1.80 -2.56
C ALA A 184 -20.47 -1.95 -1.39
N GLY A 185 -20.77 -3.19 -1.00
CA GLY A 185 -21.80 -3.52 -0.01
C GLY A 185 -23.20 -3.63 -0.59
N ALA A 186 -24.02 -4.52 -0.02
CA ALA A 186 -25.40 -4.68 -0.45
C ALA A 186 -26.29 -3.56 0.13
N GLU A 187 -27.10 -2.90 -0.71
CA GLU A 187 -28.06 -1.87 -0.29
C GLU A 187 -29.48 -2.42 -0.14
N ASN A 188 -30.35 -1.63 0.50
CA ASN A 188 -31.79 -1.77 0.49
C ASN A 188 -32.46 -1.04 -0.71
N GLN A 189 -32.00 -1.21 -1.95
CA GLN A 189 -32.75 -0.69 -3.13
C GLN A 189 -33.85 -1.66 -3.58
N TYR A 190 -35.11 -1.34 -3.26
CA TYR A 190 -36.28 -2.18 -3.53
C TYR A 190 -36.49 -2.42 -5.02
N LYS A 191 -36.32 -3.67 -5.47
CA LYS A 191 -37.05 -4.16 -6.63
C LYS A 191 -38.28 -4.92 -6.16
N ASN A 192 -39.44 -4.33 -6.38
CA ASN A 192 -40.72 -5.01 -6.17
C ASN A 192 -40.88 -6.12 -7.21
N LEU A 193 -40.39 -7.30 -6.89
CA LEU A 193 -40.66 -8.50 -7.66
C LEU A 193 -41.90 -9.15 -7.04
N GLN A 194 -43.09 -8.74 -7.49
CA GLN A 194 -44.32 -9.49 -7.23
C GLN A 194 -44.29 -10.80 -8.02
N LEU A 195 -43.46 -11.74 -7.58
CA LEU A 195 -43.42 -13.09 -8.10
C LEU A 195 -44.50 -13.89 -7.38
N SER A 196 -45.67 -13.98 -8.03
CA SER A 196 -46.77 -14.79 -7.51
C SER A 196 -46.45 -16.28 -7.68
N LYS A 197 -46.08 -16.95 -6.57
CA LYS A 197 -45.72 -18.38 -6.44
C LYS A 197 -44.35 -18.77 -7.03
N ILE A 198 -43.28 -18.45 -6.31
CA ILE A 198 -41.92 -18.92 -6.61
C ILE A 198 -41.76 -20.38 -6.12
N GLN A 199 -41.26 -21.26 -6.98
CA GLN A 199 -40.72 -22.56 -6.56
C GLN A 199 -39.26 -22.40 -6.18
N TYR A 200 -38.86 -22.92 -5.02
CA TYR A 200 -37.51 -22.76 -4.50
C TYR A 200 -37.01 -24.00 -3.76
N ASP A 201 -35.70 -24.23 -3.82
CA ASP A 201 -34.98 -25.12 -2.92
C ASP A 201 -34.40 -24.30 -1.77
N MET A 202 -34.40 -24.86 -0.56
CA MET A 202 -33.83 -24.20 0.61
C MET A 202 -32.84 -25.13 1.32
N TYR A 203 -31.65 -24.62 1.61
CA TYR A 203 -30.62 -25.35 2.35
C TYR A 203 -29.82 -24.39 3.23
N LYS A 204 -29.19 -24.93 4.27
CA LYS A 204 -28.34 -24.18 5.19
C LYS A 204 -26.90 -24.65 5.03
N ASP A 205 -25.98 -23.73 4.82
CA ASP A 205 -24.54 -24.02 4.73
C ASP A 205 -23.89 -23.96 6.12
N LEU A 206 -23.89 -25.11 6.83
CA LEU A 206 -23.36 -25.20 8.19
C LEU A 206 -21.83 -25.15 8.23
N GLU A 207 -21.15 -25.61 7.17
CA GLU A 207 -19.70 -25.58 7.09
C GLU A 207 -19.19 -24.13 6.97
N GLU A 208 -19.82 -23.35 6.07
CA GLU A 208 -19.51 -21.92 5.93
C GLU A 208 -19.84 -21.15 7.22
N TYR A 209 -20.97 -21.46 7.87
CA TYR A 209 -21.35 -20.88 9.15
C TYR A 209 -20.30 -21.11 10.23
N ASP A 210 -19.95 -22.37 10.50
CA ASP A 210 -19.00 -22.73 11.56
C ASP A 210 -17.64 -22.08 11.29
N TYR A 211 -17.18 -22.11 10.03
CA TYR A 211 -15.92 -21.48 9.65
C TYR A 211 -15.93 -19.97 9.91
N MET A 212 -16.99 -19.27 9.51
CA MET A 212 -17.09 -17.83 9.68
C MET A 212 -17.26 -17.43 11.16
N LEU A 213 -18.08 -18.16 11.92
CA LEU A 213 -18.29 -17.92 13.35
C LEU A 213 -16.98 -18.06 14.15
N GLN A 214 -16.23 -19.12 13.90
CA GLN A 214 -15.02 -19.43 14.68
C GLN A 214 -13.83 -18.53 14.33
N ASN A 215 -13.79 -17.94 13.13
CA ASN A 215 -12.59 -17.26 12.63
C ASN A 215 -12.76 -15.77 12.33
N TYR A 216 -13.97 -15.26 12.06
CA TYR A 216 -14.14 -13.90 11.52
C TYR A 216 -15.34 -13.12 12.06
N LEU A 217 -16.47 -13.78 12.32
CA LEU A 217 -17.75 -13.15 12.66
C LEU A 217 -18.31 -13.79 13.92
N ASN A 218 -17.85 -13.35 15.10
CA ASN A 218 -18.28 -13.90 16.39
C ASN A 218 -19.79 -13.71 16.67
N ASP A 219 -20.45 -12.84 15.91
CA ASP A 219 -21.88 -12.55 15.94
C ASP A 219 -22.64 -13.16 14.74
N ALA A 220 -22.02 -14.08 13.98
CA ALA A 220 -22.69 -14.83 12.93
C ALA A 220 -23.84 -15.66 13.48
N ASN A 221 -24.98 -15.66 12.77
CA ASN A 221 -26.12 -16.50 13.11
C ASN A 221 -26.32 -17.59 12.05
N GLU A 222 -26.69 -18.80 12.46
CA GLU A 222 -27.02 -19.89 11.53
C GLU A 222 -28.07 -19.49 10.46
N ILE A 223 -29.01 -18.61 10.82
CA ILE A 223 -30.05 -18.17 9.88
C ILE A 223 -29.48 -17.35 8.71
N ASP A 224 -28.32 -16.70 8.90
CA ASP A 224 -27.62 -15.92 7.88
C ASP A 224 -27.17 -16.82 6.71
N TYR A 225 -26.91 -18.11 6.96
CA TYR A 225 -26.42 -19.08 5.99
C TYR A 225 -27.53 -19.93 5.37
N LEU A 226 -28.79 -19.57 5.62
CA LEU A 226 -29.96 -20.17 4.96
C LEU A 226 -30.08 -19.61 3.53
N THR A 227 -29.79 -20.45 2.55
CA THR A 227 -29.84 -20.12 1.13
C THR A 227 -31.14 -20.57 0.50
N TYR A 228 -31.77 -19.66 -0.23
CA TYR A 228 -32.87 -19.95 -1.13
C TYR A 228 -32.33 -19.99 -2.56
N LYS A 229 -32.51 -21.12 -3.23
CA LYS A 229 -32.17 -21.30 -4.64
C LYS A 229 -33.45 -21.29 -5.44
N ILE A 230 -33.60 -20.30 -6.32
CA ILE A 230 -34.79 -20.12 -7.14
C ILE A 230 -34.41 -20.22 -8.62
N MET A 231 -35.35 -20.70 -9.43
CA MET A 231 -35.29 -20.62 -10.88
C MET A 231 -36.40 -19.69 -11.35
N ASP A 232 -36.07 -18.69 -12.18
CA ASP A 232 -37.03 -17.74 -12.72
C ASP A 232 -36.59 -17.27 -14.13
N TYR A 233 -37.54 -16.74 -14.91
CA TYR A 233 -37.26 -16.21 -16.26
C TYR A 233 -36.96 -14.71 -16.27
N SER A 234 -37.22 -14.00 -15.17
CA SER A 234 -36.88 -12.59 -14.99
C SER A 234 -35.37 -12.44 -14.80
N ILE A 235 -34.81 -11.31 -15.25
CA ILE A 235 -33.40 -10.96 -15.08
C ILE A 235 -33.19 -10.21 -13.75
N LEU A 236 -32.49 -10.85 -12.81
CA LEU A 236 -32.12 -10.28 -11.50
C LEU A 236 -30.59 -10.18 -11.39
N ASN A 237 -30.12 -9.02 -10.95
CA ASN A 237 -28.69 -8.77 -10.77
C ASN A 237 -28.28 -8.97 -9.31
N LEU A 238 -26.96 -9.05 -9.09
CA LEU A 238 -26.42 -9.07 -7.73
C LEU A 238 -26.90 -7.85 -6.94
N GLY A 239 -27.34 -8.08 -5.71
CA GLY A 239 -27.86 -7.04 -4.81
C GLY A 239 -29.34 -6.71 -5.03
N ASP A 240 -29.96 -7.15 -6.13
CA ASP A 240 -31.43 -7.15 -6.22
C ASP A 240 -31.98 -8.02 -5.07
N TYR A 241 -33.13 -7.62 -4.51
CA TYR A 241 -33.75 -8.35 -3.42
C TYR A 241 -35.24 -8.58 -3.64
N MET A 242 -35.79 -9.52 -2.88
CA MET A 242 -37.21 -9.85 -2.87
C MET A 242 -37.66 -10.32 -1.48
N ASP A 243 -38.95 -10.16 -1.22
CA ASP A 243 -39.57 -10.70 -0.01
C ASP A 243 -40.10 -12.12 -0.29
N LEU A 244 -39.59 -13.09 0.46
CA LEU A 244 -40.01 -14.49 0.43
C LEU A 244 -40.18 -15.00 1.86
N ASP A 245 -41.33 -15.58 2.16
CA ASP A 245 -41.67 -16.09 3.51
C ASP A 245 -41.44 -15.08 4.65
N ASN A 246 -41.88 -13.83 4.45
CA ASN A 246 -41.67 -12.69 5.38
C ASN A 246 -40.18 -12.37 5.66
N LYS A 247 -39.27 -12.77 4.78
CA LYS A 247 -37.85 -12.41 4.83
C LYS A 247 -37.46 -11.66 3.57
N THR A 248 -36.69 -10.60 3.74
CA THR A 248 -36.06 -9.89 2.63
C THR A 248 -34.74 -10.59 2.29
N LEU A 249 -34.65 -11.15 1.08
CA LEU A 249 -33.53 -11.94 0.59
C LEU A 249 -32.88 -11.28 -0.63
N TYR A 250 -31.56 -11.28 -0.67
CA TYR A 250 -30.73 -10.59 -1.65
C TYR A 250 -29.99 -11.60 -2.53
N VAL A 251 -29.97 -11.34 -3.84
CA VAL A 251 -29.24 -12.14 -4.83
C VAL A 251 -27.74 -11.94 -4.63
N TYR A 252 -27.01 -13.01 -4.31
CA TYR A 252 -25.55 -12.99 -4.14
C TYR A 252 -24.78 -13.85 -5.16
N GLU A 253 -25.52 -14.69 -5.90
CA GLU A 253 -25.04 -15.45 -7.04
C GLU A 253 -26.18 -15.55 -8.07
N CYS A 254 -25.87 -15.27 -9.34
CA CYS A 254 -26.78 -15.48 -10.45
C CYS A 254 -26.10 -16.23 -11.60
N VAL A 255 -26.87 -17.09 -12.25
CA VAL A 255 -26.44 -17.90 -13.40
C VAL A 255 -27.54 -17.83 -14.47
N TYR A 256 -27.22 -17.28 -15.64
CA TYR A 256 -28.13 -17.24 -16.80
C TYR A 256 -27.69 -18.30 -17.80
N GLU A 257 -28.56 -19.27 -18.10
CA GLU A 257 -28.24 -20.39 -18.98
C GLU A 257 -29.33 -20.64 -20.02
N ILE A 258 -28.94 -20.87 -21.26
CA ILE A 258 -29.90 -21.38 -22.25
C ILE A 258 -30.08 -22.89 -22.04
N LYS A 259 -31.31 -23.30 -21.68
CA LYS A 259 -31.72 -24.69 -21.53
C LYS A 259 -33.00 -24.91 -22.33
N ASN A 260 -33.04 -25.97 -23.12
CA ASN A 260 -34.19 -26.31 -23.98
C ASN A 260 -34.70 -25.14 -24.84
N GLY A 261 -33.80 -24.25 -25.30
CA GLY A 261 -34.13 -23.09 -26.13
C GLY A 261 -34.64 -21.85 -25.39
N ILE A 262 -34.72 -21.86 -24.06
CA ILE A 262 -35.12 -20.70 -23.26
C ILE A 262 -34.02 -20.32 -22.28
N LEU A 263 -33.95 -19.03 -21.94
CA LEU A 263 -33.03 -18.53 -20.92
C LEU A 263 -33.59 -18.82 -19.53
N GLU A 264 -33.07 -19.85 -18.87
CA GLU A 264 -33.37 -20.20 -17.49
C GLU A 264 -32.35 -19.51 -16.56
N ASN A 265 -32.84 -18.74 -15.59
CA ASN A 265 -31.98 -18.05 -14.64
C ASN A 265 -32.07 -18.72 -13.27
N THR A 266 -30.93 -19.06 -12.68
CA THR A 266 -30.83 -19.58 -11.32
C THR A 266 -30.22 -18.53 -10.41
N TYR A 267 -30.87 -18.28 -9.27
CA TYR A 267 -30.42 -17.32 -8.28
C TYR A 267 -30.22 -17.99 -6.93
N LYS A 268 -29.17 -17.60 -6.21
CA LYS A 268 -29.03 -17.89 -4.78
C LYS A 268 -29.25 -16.61 -4.00
N LEU A 269 -30.12 -16.69 -2.99
CA LEU A 269 -30.48 -15.58 -2.14
C LEU A 269 -30.29 -15.91 -0.67
N ARG A 270 -29.87 -14.91 0.11
CA ARG A 270 -29.73 -14.95 1.58
C ARG A 270 -30.19 -13.62 2.17
N MET A 271 -30.40 -13.58 3.49
CA MET A 271 -30.57 -12.31 4.19
C MET A 271 -29.32 -11.44 4.04
N GLN A 272 -29.45 -10.12 4.17
CA GLN A 272 -28.34 -9.19 4.05
C GLN A 272 -27.16 -9.52 5.00
N SER A 273 -27.46 -9.94 6.23
CA SER A 273 -26.48 -10.40 7.22
C SER A 273 -25.69 -11.64 6.77
N GLY A 274 -26.27 -12.45 5.90
CA GLY A 274 -25.65 -13.62 5.25
C GLY A 274 -24.76 -13.31 4.07
N LEU A 275 -24.68 -12.04 3.66
CA LEU A 275 -23.75 -11.58 2.64
C LEU A 275 -22.41 -11.13 3.22
N ARG A 276 -22.27 -11.13 4.55
CA ARG A 276 -21.08 -10.66 5.23
C ARG A 276 -19.84 -11.44 4.80
N GLN A 277 -18.76 -10.70 4.51
CA GLN A 277 -17.49 -11.25 4.05
C GLN A 277 -16.46 -11.26 5.20
N LYS A 278 -15.49 -12.17 5.13
CA LYS A 278 -14.33 -12.15 6.03
C LYS A 278 -13.45 -10.93 5.77
N LYS A 279 -12.84 -10.36 6.81
CA LYS A 279 -11.80 -9.31 6.65
C LYS A 279 -10.59 -9.90 5.93
N ILE A 280 -10.15 -9.22 4.88
CA ILE A 280 -8.98 -9.58 4.07
C ILE A 280 -7.81 -8.70 4.51
N TYR A 281 -6.61 -9.27 4.47
CA TYR A 281 -5.36 -8.56 4.73
C TYR A 281 -4.40 -8.80 3.55
N ASN A 282 -3.53 -7.83 3.29
CA ASN A 282 -2.46 -8.02 2.32
C ASN A 282 -1.30 -8.77 2.98
N THR A 283 -1.30 -10.09 2.86
CA THR A 283 -0.25 -10.93 3.49
C THR A 283 1.08 -10.92 2.73
N LYS A 284 1.13 -10.38 1.51
CA LYS A 284 2.38 -10.29 0.73
C LYS A 284 3.35 -9.26 1.28
N ILE A 285 2.84 -8.25 2.01
CA ILE A 285 3.67 -7.20 2.59
C ILE A 285 4.47 -7.69 3.81
N ILE A 286 4.04 -8.80 4.45
CA ILE A 286 4.67 -9.33 5.67
C ILE A 286 6.13 -9.66 5.41
N GLY A 287 7.02 -9.11 6.23
CA GLY A 287 8.47 -9.28 6.11
C GLY A 287 9.11 -8.47 4.99
N SER A 288 8.35 -7.64 4.27
CA SER A 288 8.87 -6.78 3.21
C SER A 288 9.50 -5.52 3.79
N SER A 289 10.51 -5.00 3.09
CA SER A 289 11.10 -3.69 3.36
C SER A 289 11.00 -2.83 2.10
N ILE A 290 10.30 -1.70 2.21
CA ILE A 290 10.10 -0.76 1.11
C ILE A 290 11.09 0.38 1.26
N GLN A 291 11.91 0.61 0.24
CA GLN A 291 12.88 1.70 0.25
C GLN A 291 12.19 3.06 0.14
N GLY A 292 12.80 4.07 0.75
CA GLY A 292 12.31 5.44 0.70
C GLY A 292 13.37 6.45 1.09
N LYS A 293 13.00 7.72 1.02
CA LYS A 293 13.83 8.85 1.43
C LYS A 293 13.16 9.64 2.53
N ILE A 294 13.96 10.08 3.50
CA ILE A 294 13.47 10.89 4.60
C ILE A 294 13.15 12.29 4.10
N ILE A 295 11.93 12.76 4.39
CA ILE A 295 11.47 14.11 4.04
C ILE A 295 11.30 15.01 5.27
N ALA A 296 11.07 14.41 6.44
CA ALA A 296 11.01 15.14 7.70
C ALA A 296 11.38 14.24 8.88
N VAL A 297 11.89 14.85 9.94
CA VAL A 297 12.30 14.19 11.18
C VAL A 297 11.74 14.98 12.34
N LYS A 298 11.13 14.31 13.31
CA LYS A 298 10.60 14.92 14.52
C LYS A 298 10.74 13.94 15.69
N ASN A 299 11.54 14.30 16.68
CA ASN A 299 11.86 13.40 17.80
C ASN A 299 12.37 12.05 17.26
N ASP A 300 11.69 10.96 17.61
CA ASP A 300 11.94 9.56 17.27
C ASP A 300 11.13 9.05 16.06
N VAL A 301 10.40 9.94 15.38
CA VAL A 301 9.62 9.60 14.19
C VAL A 301 10.11 10.32 12.94
N VAL A 302 9.87 9.70 11.79
CA VAL A 302 10.27 10.20 10.46
C VAL A 302 9.11 10.15 9.47
N GLN A 303 9.04 11.12 8.57
CA GLN A 303 8.20 11.03 7.37
C GLN A 303 9.06 10.61 6.20
N ILE A 304 8.52 9.72 5.37
CA ILE A 304 9.26 9.02 4.32
C ILE A 304 8.47 9.09 3.01
N HIS A 305 9.13 9.55 1.94
CA HIS A 305 8.67 9.30 0.58
C HIS A 305 9.10 7.89 0.16
N LEU A 306 8.14 6.99 -0.04
CA LEU A 306 8.43 5.60 -0.42
C LEU A 306 8.68 5.51 -1.94
N GLU A 307 9.66 4.72 -2.35
CA GLU A 307 10.01 4.56 -3.78
C GLU A 307 8.94 3.83 -4.60
N ILE A 308 7.97 3.18 -3.93
CA ILE A 308 6.79 2.59 -4.59
C ILE A 308 5.76 3.65 -5.02
N ASP A 309 5.90 4.89 -4.55
CA ASP A 309 4.97 5.97 -4.81
C ASP A 309 5.42 6.85 -5.97
N ASP A 310 4.44 7.40 -6.69
CA ASP A 310 4.70 8.44 -7.69
C ASP A 310 5.07 9.76 -6.99
N CYS A 311 5.82 10.65 -7.67
CA CYS A 311 6.27 11.94 -7.13
C CYS A 311 5.17 12.93 -6.70
N LYS A 312 3.89 12.57 -6.81
CA LYS A 312 2.71 13.37 -6.41
C LYS A 312 2.01 12.82 -5.16
N SER A 313 2.60 11.83 -4.48
CA SER A 313 2.06 11.25 -3.26
C SER A 313 1.97 12.27 -2.13
N ASN A 314 1.01 12.06 -1.22
CA ASN A 314 0.86 12.87 -0.02
C ASN A 314 1.57 12.16 1.14
N ASP A 315 2.87 12.39 1.28
CA ASP A 315 3.73 11.69 2.23
C ASP A 315 3.64 12.34 3.62
N VAL A 316 2.63 11.94 4.39
CA VAL A 316 2.33 12.56 5.69
C VAL A 316 2.41 11.62 6.88
N TYR A 317 2.60 10.31 6.67
CA TYR A 317 2.64 9.33 7.74
C TYR A 317 3.95 9.40 8.51
N TRP A 318 3.86 9.39 9.84
CA TRP A 318 5.01 9.36 10.74
C TRP A 318 5.32 7.92 11.12
N PHE A 319 6.45 7.41 10.65
CA PHE A 319 6.96 6.10 11.00
C PHE A 319 7.87 6.19 12.23
N ASP A 320 7.72 5.26 13.16
CA ASP A 320 8.68 5.07 14.24
C ASP A 320 10.05 4.69 13.66
N PHE A 321 11.13 5.25 14.20
CA PHE A 321 12.49 4.92 13.79
C PHE A 321 13.15 3.89 14.71
N SER A 322 13.64 2.80 14.13
CA SER A 322 14.37 1.76 14.87
C SER A 322 15.79 2.23 15.19
N THR A 323 16.02 2.66 16.43
CA THR A 323 17.35 2.96 16.95
C THR A 323 18.09 1.71 17.46
N MET A 324 19.43 1.73 17.41
CA MET A 324 20.29 0.66 17.91
C MET A 324 20.18 0.43 19.43
N SER A 325 19.81 1.45 20.20
CA SER A 325 19.65 1.35 21.65
C SER A 325 18.66 2.40 22.14
N ALA A 326 17.57 1.95 22.78
CA ALA A 326 16.54 2.80 23.37
C ALA A 326 16.32 2.44 24.84
N SER A 327 16.48 3.42 25.74
CA SER A 327 16.13 3.31 27.15
C SER A 327 15.03 4.31 27.51
N SER A 328 14.16 3.95 28.45
CA SER A 328 13.05 4.80 28.90
C SER A 328 13.49 6.09 29.60
N ASP A 329 14.74 6.18 30.04
CA ASP A 329 15.32 7.36 30.71
C ASP A 329 16.01 8.34 29.75
N GLY A 330 15.92 8.08 28.43
CA GLY A 330 16.56 8.89 27.39
C GLY A 330 18.04 8.57 27.15
N SER A 331 18.61 7.59 27.84
CA SER A 331 19.92 7.04 27.47
C SER A 331 19.82 6.16 26.22
N GLY A 332 20.89 6.11 25.42
CA GLY A 332 20.94 5.26 24.23
C GLY A 332 21.58 5.94 23.01
N TRP A 333 21.28 5.40 21.83
CA TRP A 333 21.81 5.87 20.56
C TRP A 333 20.80 6.81 19.89
N TYR A 334 20.79 8.09 20.30
CA TYR A 334 19.96 9.10 19.67
C TYR A 334 20.72 9.77 18.52
N CYS A 335 20.72 9.11 17.37
CA CYS A 335 21.30 9.60 16.12
C CYS A 335 20.25 9.45 15.04
N MET A 336 19.29 10.38 15.03
CA MET A 336 18.25 10.39 14.00
C MET A 336 18.87 10.63 12.63
N PRO A 337 18.37 9.97 11.59
CA PRO A 337 18.81 10.20 10.22
C PRO A 337 18.43 11.61 9.76
N GLU A 338 19.05 12.07 8.68
CA GLU A 338 18.89 13.42 8.14
C GLU A 338 17.92 13.42 6.95
N VAL A 339 17.35 14.58 6.64
CA VAL A 339 16.47 14.74 5.46
C VAL A 339 17.27 14.44 4.19
N GLY A 340 16.73 13.56 3.34
CA GLY A 340 17.38 13.07 2.14
C GLY A 340 18.06 11.70 2.30
N ASP A 341 18.27 11.23 3.53
CA ASP A 341 18.85 9.91 3.78
C ASP A 341 17.98 8.80 3.20
N SER A 342 18.64 7.77 2.70
CA SER A 342 17.98 6.56 2.23
C SER A 342 17.65 5.65 3.41
N ILE A 343 16.40 5.21 3.49
CA ILE A 343 15.87 4.38 4.58
C ILE A 343 14.97 3.27 3.99
N ARG A 344 14.62 2.28 4.81
CA ARG A 344 13.58 1.30 4.46
C ARG A 344 12.48 1.33 5.51
N VAL A 345 11.23 1.15 5.10
CA VAL A 345 10.11 0.87 6.00
C VAL A 345 9.88 -0.63 6.00
N TYR A 346 10.01 -1.25 7.18
CA TYR A 346 9.80 -2.68 7.37
C TYR A 346 8.38 -2.95 7.87
N PHE A 347 7.72 -3.94 7.27
CA PHE A 347 6.35 -4.35 7.60
C PHE A 347 6.40 -5.73 8.28
N PRO A 348 6.43 -5.81 9.63
CA PRO A 348 6.63 -7.07 10.34
C PRO A 348 5.41 -8.00 10.28
N THR A 349 4.21 -7.44 10.12
CA THR A 349 2.95 -8.19 10.18
C THR A 349 2.02 -7.76 9.04
N LYS A 350 0.79 -8.29 9.08
CA LYS A 350 -0.27 -7.98 8.13
C LYS A 350 -0.95 -6.63 8.41
N ASP A 351 -0.63 -6.00 9.54
CA ASP A 351 -1.13 -4.70 9.94
C ASP A 351 -0.12 -3.65 9.51
N GLU A 352 -0.52 -2.79 8.58
CA GLU A 352 0.34 -1.77 8.02
C GLU A 352 0.76 -0.70 9.06
N ASP A 353 0.00 -0.50 10.15
CA ASP A 353 0.36 0.45 11.21
C ASP A 353 1.51 -0.03 12.12
N GLU A 354 1.85 -1.33 12.07
CA GLU A 354 3.02 -1.86 12.78
C GLU A 354 4.34 -1.66 12.00
N ALA A 355 4.28 -0.92 10.89
CA ALA A 355 5.44 -0.62 10.07
C ALA A 355 6.36 0.42 10.74
N PHE A 356 7.67 0.22 10.61
CA PHE A 356 8.66 1.13 11.18
C PHE A 356 9.88 1.29 10.28
N ALA A 357 10.56 2.43 10.41
CA ALA A 357 11.74 2.78 9.63
C ALA A 357 12.98 2.08 10.18
N VAL A 358 13.77 1.49 9.28
CA VAL A 358 15.01 0.78 9.54
C VAL A 358 16.10 1.20 8.56
N SER A 359 17.36 1.06 8.97
CA SER A 359 18.52 1.40 8.14
C SER A 359 18.50 0.75 6.73
N SER A 360 19.01 1.50 5.75
CA SER A 360 19.23 1.04 4.38
C SER A 360 20.64 0.52 4.16
N VAL A 361 20.81 -0.20 3.05
CA VAL A 361 22.14 -0.46 2.49
C VAL A 361 22.71 0.87 2.01
N SER A 362 23.99 1.14 2.31
CA SER A 362 24.66 2.36 1.86
C SER A 362 24.64 2.45 0.33
N ASN A 363 24.21 3.59 -0.18
CA ASN A 363 24.32 3.98 -1.58
C ASN A 363 25.46 5.00 -1.79
N TYR A 364 26.41 5.06 -0.86
CA TYR A 364 27.55 5.94 -0.95
C TYR A 364 28.39 5.62 -2.19
N GLU A 365 28.66 6.65 -2.97
CA GLU A 365 29.65 6.65 -4.05
C GLU A 365 30.62 7.81 -3.79
N GLN A 366 31.91 7.57 -3.97
CA GLN A 366 32.92 8.63 -3.86
C GLN A 366 32.65 9.71 -4.92
N GLY A 367 32.60 10.97 -4.50
CA GLY A 367 32.45 12.09 -5.44
C GLY A 367 33.66 12.23 -6.35
N ALA A 368 33.45 12.62 -7.62
CA ALA A 368 34.54 12.75 -8.61
C ALA A 368 35.65 13.73 -8.18
N ASP A 369 35.30 14.73 -7.37
CA ASP A 369 36.22 15.75 -6.85
C ASP A 369 36.71 15.45 -5.41
N GLU A 370 36.29 14.33 -4.81
CA GLU A 370 36.75 13.93 -3.48
C GLU A 370 38.13 13.27 -3.58
N ALA A 371 39.12 13.87 -2.92
CA ALA A 371 40.50 13.38 -2.94
C ALA A 371 40.67 11.97 -2.34
N GLU A 372 39.77 11.54 -1.45
CA GLU A 372 39.80 10.24 -0.80
C GLU A 372 38.40 9.63 -0.71
N ASP A 373 38.31 8.33 -0.98
CA ASP A 373 37.14 7.51 -0.70
C ASP A 373 37.04 7.28 0.81
N ARG A 374 35.95 7.78 1.41
CA ARG A 374 35.75 7.67 2.86
C ARG A 374 35.40 6.26 3.31
N MET A 375 34.76 5.47 2.45
CA MET A 375 34.41 4.08 2.72
C MET A 375 35.38 3.08 2.04
N GLY A 376 36.43 3.59 1.39
CA GLY A 376 37.39 2.78 0.64
C GLY A 376 38.34 1.93 1.51
N ASN A 377 38.49 2.26 2.81
CA ASN A 377 39.27 1.47 3.75
C ASN A 377 38.44 1.11 5.01
N PRO A 378 38.04 -0.16 5.18
CA PRO A 378 37.20 -0.60 6.31
C PRO A 378 37.92 -0.57 7.68
N ASP A 379 39.26 -0.46 7.71
CA ASP A 379 40.00 -0.30 8.97
C ASP A 379 39.77 1.10 9.58
N ASN A 380 39.42 2.08 8.74
CA ASN A 380 39.11 3.45 9.14
C ASN A 380 37.62 3.58 9.44
N LYS A 381 37.24 3.40 10.71
CA LYS A 381 35.84 3.54 11.15
C LYS A 381 35.57 4.99 11.52
N TYR A 382 34.40 5.51 11.20
CA TYR A 382 34.03 6.86 11.61
C TYR A 382 32.53 7.00 11.86
N LEU A 383 32.18 7.97 12.70
CA LEU A 383 30.85 8.56 12.78
C LEU A 383 30.97 10.01 12.36
N ARG A 384 30.16 10.43 11.39
CA ARG A 384 30.14 11.80 10.89
C ARG A 384 28.71 12.27 10.64
N THR A 385 28.45 13.53 10.94
CA THR A 385 27.18 14.22 10.64
C THR A 385 27.31 15.11 9.40
N ALA A 386 26.20 15.56 8.80
CA ALA A 386 26.26 16.55 7.70
C ALA A 386 26.93 17.86 8.12
N ASN A 387 26.93 18.18 9.42
CA ASN A 387 27.58 19.38 9.97
C ASN A 387 29.07 19.19 10.26
N ASN A 388 29.73 18.24 9.56
CA ASN A 388 31.17 18.00 9.62
C ASN A 388 31.72 17.83 11.04
N LYS A 389 30.93 17.21 11.93
CA LYS A 389 31.39 16.73 13.23
C LYS A 389 31.75 15.27 13.08
N GLU A 390 32.97 14.90 13.41
CA GLU A 390 33.50 13.57 13.13
C GLU A 390 34.26 13.01 14.33
N VAL A 391 34.04 11.71 14.58
CA VAL A 391 34.91 10.87 15.40
C VAL A 391 35.42 9.74 14.52
N LYS A 392 36.73 9.61 14.37
CA LYS A 392 37.40 8.62 13.54
C LYS A 392 38.28 7.71 14.40
N LEU A 393 38.14 6.40 14.17
CA LEU A 393 38.88 5.33 14.83
C LEU A 393 39.69 4.59 13.74
N THR A 394 41.00 4.77 13.75
CA THR A 394 41.91 4.18 12.74
C THR A 394 43.05 3.41 13.41
N PRO A 395 43.84 2.63 12.66
CA PRO A 395 45.07 2.04 13.19
C PRO A 395 46.08 3.07 13.75
N ASP A 396 46.06 4.30 13.23
CA ASP A 396 46.97 5.37 13.64
C ASP A 396 46.51 6.10 14.92
N GLY A 397 45.26 5.93 15.34
CA GLY A 397 44.73 6.51 16.57
C GLY A 397 43.25 6.88 16.55
N VAL A 398 42.87 7.75 17.49
CA VAL A 398 41.53 8.33 17.62
C VAL A 398 41.59 9.81 17.28
N PHE A 399 40.72 10.24 16.37
CA PHE A 399 40.64 11.63 15.92
C PHE A 399 39.24 12.16 16.14
N ILE A 400 39.12 13.35 16.69
CA ILE A 400 37.85 14.07 16.84
C ILE A 400 38.03 15.43 16.17
N SER A 401 37.14 15.75 15.24
CA SER A 401 37.19 17.01 14.48
C SER A 401 35.82 17.68 14.47
N CYS A 402 35.84 19.02 14.58
CA CYS A 402 34.67 19.87 14.45
C CYS A 402 34.81 20.81 13.26
N ASP A 403 33.80 20.83 12.38
CA ASP A 403 33.68 21.78 11.26
C ASP A 403 34.90 21.79 10.32
N GLY A 404 35.50 20.62 10.08
CA GLY A 404 36.65 20.50 9.19
C GLY A 404 37.92 21.17 9.72
N GLY A 405 38.16 21.10 11.03
CA GLY A 405 39.41 21.55 11.65
C GLY A 405 39.34 22.86 12.43
N GLN A 406 38.14 23.34 12.80
CA GLN A 406 38.01 24.49 13.70
C GLN A 406 38.53 24.16 15.11
N ALA A 407 38.32 22.90 15.52
CA ALA A 407 38.93 22.31 16.70
C ALA A 407 39.18 20.82 16.44
N ASP A 408 40.38 20.35 16.78
CA ASP A 408 40.82 18.99 16.57
C ASP A 408 41.48 18.40 17.82
N LEU A 409 41.22 17.12 18.04
CA LEU A 409 41.86 16.28 19.04
C LEU A 409 42.40 15.03 18.34
N ALA A 410 43.70 14.76 18.48
CA ALA A 410 44.33 13.56 17.93
C ALA A 410 45.08 12.80 19.03
N LEU A 411 44.61 11.58 19.34
CA LEU A 411 45.26 10.62 20.22
C LEU A 411 45.91 9.56 19.33
N LYS A 412 47.21 9.68 19.09
CA LYS A 412 47.95 8.79 18.19
C LYS A 412 48.40 7.50 18.89
N SER A 413 48.52 6.44 18.11
CA SER A 413 49.00 5.12 18.58
C SER A 413 50.45 5.14 19.08
N ASP A 414 51.24 6.15 18.69
CA ASP A 414 52.60 6.38 19.21
C ASP A 414 52.63 7.04 20.60
N GLY A 415 51.45 7.35 21.18
CA GLY A 415 51.29 8.02 22.45
C GLY A 415 51.23 9.55 22.36
N THR A 416 51.34 10.13 21.17
CA THR A 416 51.25 11.58 20.97
C THR A 416 49.80 12.07 21.12
N LEU A 417 49.59 13.06 21.98
CA LEU A 417 48.34 13.82 22.09
C LEU A 417 48.50 15.21 21.46
N ASN A 418 47.64 15.55 20.50
CA ASN A 418 47.56 16.90 19.95
C ASN A 418 46.17 17.49 20.18
N ILE A 419 46.14 18.76 20.61
CA ILE A 419 44.93 19.57 20.76
C ILE A 419 45.16 20.85 19.98
N VAL A 420 44.32 21.11 18.98
CA VAL A 420 44.42 22.28 18.10
C VAL A 420 43.08 23.00 18.07
N SER A 421 43.11 24.34 18.15
CA SER A 421 41.92 25.20 18.09
C SER A 421 42.26 26.46 17.30
N GLN A 422 41.34 26.90 16.45
CA GLN A 422 41.44 28.17 15.71
C GLN A 422 41.03 29.39 16.55
N ASN A 423 40.48 29.15 17.75
CA ASN A 423 40.09 30.19 18.69
C ASN A 423 40.76 29.91 20.04
N ASN A 424 40.01 29.97 21.14
CA ASN A 424 40.56 29.77 22.48
C ASN A 424 40.63 28.28 22.86
N ILE A 425 41.64 27.93 23.67
CA ILE A 425 41.67 26.71 24.47
C ILE A 425 41.58 27.14 25.93
N ASN A 426 40.46 26.79 26.60
CA ASN A 426 40.23 27.12 28.00
C ASN A 426 40.33 25.86 28.86
N ILE A 427 41.19 25.86 29.88
CA ILE A 427 41.35 24.73 30.82
C ILE A 427 41.07 25.26 32.23
N THR A 428 40.04 24.72 32.88
CA THR A 428 39.57 25.19 34.20
C THR A 428 39.40 24.01 35.16
N ALA A 429 39.88 24.15 36.40
CA ALA A 429 39.70 23.18 37.47
C ALA A 429 39.11 23.85 38.71
N LYS A 430 38.11 23.23 39.37
CA LYS A 430 37.52 23.75 40.62
C LYS A 430 38.48 23.68 41.82
N ASN A 431 39.34 22.66 41.81
CA ASN A 431 40.34 22.44 42.85
C ASN A 431 41.72 22.74 42.26
N ASN A 432 42.57 21.72 42.11
CA ASN A 432 43.94 21.89 41.65
C ASN A 432 44.10 21.45 40.19
N MET A 433 44.96 22.14 39.44
CA MET A 433 45.50 21.70 38.16
C MET A 433 46.99 21.38 38.35
N LYS A 434 47.45 20.22 37.87
CA LYS A 434 48.86 19.81 37.88
C LYS A 434 49.31 19.53 36.45
N ILE A 435 50.38 20.19 36.01
CA ILE A 435 51.05 19.94 34.73
C ILE A 435 52.50 19.54 35.07
N GLU A 436 52.91 18.37 34.61
CA GLU A 436 54.24 17.81 34.90
C GLU A 436 54.82 17.20 33.61
N ALA A 437 56.10 17.48 33.37
CA ALA A 437 56.86 16.91 32.26
C ALA A 437 58.23 16.47 32.78
N GLU A 438 58.60 15.21 32.53
CA GLU A 438 59.85 14.64 33.05
C GLU A 438 61.11 15.25 32.41
N LYS A 439 61.00 15.68 31.15
CA LYS A 439 62.14 16.19 30.37
C LYS A 439 62.10 17.69 30.22
N SER A 440 61.04 18.23 29.62
CA SER A 440 60.94 19.65 29.30
C SER A 440 59.49 20.11 29.25
N PHE A 441 59.24 21.29 29.81
CA PHE A 441 57.98 22.02 29.66
C PHE A 441 58.24 23.31 28.88
N LYS A 442 57.54 23.49 27.75
CA LYS A 442 57.73 24.63 26.85
C LYS A 442 56.41 25.39 26.67
N MET A 443 56.45 26.69 26.94
CA MET A 443 55.35 27.62 26.69
C MET A 443 55.82 28.67 25.68
N THR A 444 55.00 28.95 24.66
CA THR A 444 55.30 29.95 23.63
C THR A 444 54.03 30.69 23.26
N ALA A 445 54.11 32.01 23.13
CA ALA A 445 53.03 32.87 22.67
C ALA A 445 53.59 33.94 21.73
N GLY A 446 52.77 34.40 20.77
CA GLY A 446 53.17 35.46 19.84
C GLY A 446 53.13 36.87 20.44
N GLN A 447 52.28 37.10 21.44
CA GLN A 447 52.11 38.40 22.11
C GLN A 447 52.60 38.39 23.56
N GLY A 448 52.13 37.45 24.38
CA GLY A 448 52.57 37.40 25.78
C GLY A 448 52.15 36.15 26.53
N ILE A 449 52.82 35.92 27.65
CA ILE A 449 52.52 34.84 28.60
C ILE A 449 52.23 35.48 29.96
N TYR A 450 51.07 35.18 30.53
CA TYR A 450 50.62 35.78 31.79
C TYR A 450 50.34 34.69 32.82
N ILE A 451 51.06 34.74 33.95
CA ILE A 451 50.86 33.85 35.09
C ILE A 451 50.39 34.71 36.25
N SER A 452 49.18 34.52 36.73
CA SER A 452 48.58 35.39 37.74
C SER A 452 47.76 34.62 38.77
N CYS A 453 47.70 35.15 39.98
CA CYS A 453 46.72 34.79 40.99
C CYS A 453 45.86 36.00 41.37
N ASP A 454 44.62 35.75 41.80
CA ASP A 454 43.64 36.81 42.11
C ASP A 454 44.05 37.72 43.29
N LYS A 455 45.10 37.32 44.04
CA LYS A 455 45.70 38.14 45.11
C LYS A 455 46.81 39.06 44.61
N ASN A 456 46.79 39.44 43.32
CA ASN A 456 47.75 40.33 42.65
C ASN A 456 49.19 39.81 42.51
N GLY A 457 49.44 38.53 42.78
CA GLY A 457 50.74 37.90 42.52
C GLY A 457 50.82 37.41 41.07
N GLY A 458 51.95 37.61 40.38
CA GLY A 458 52.10 37.11 39.01
C GLY A 458 53.41 37.47 38.31
N ILE A 459 53.57 36.93 37.10
CA ILE A 459 54.68 37.16 36.18
C ILE A 459 54.09 37.33 34.77
N ASP A 460 54.41 38.44 34.12
CA ASP A 460 54.05 38.71 32.72
C ASP A 460 55.31 38.69 31.84
N PHE A 461 55.20 38.06 30.68
CA PHE A 461 56.11 38.18 29.54
C PHE A 461 55.35 38.91 28.45
N ASP A 462 55.75 40.14 28.11
CA ASP A 462 55.00 41.00 27.18
C ASP A 462 55.50 40.96 25.73
N GLU A 463 54.79 41.66 24.84
CA GLU A 463 55.07 41.73 23.40
C GLU A 463 56.39 42.43 23.05
N GLY A 464 56.92 43.23 23.98
CA GLY A 464 58.23 43.88 23.86
C GLY A 464 59.39 43.01 24.31
N GLY A 465 59.13 41.78 24.77
CA GLY A 465 60.13 40.87 25.33
C GLY A 465 60.56 41.22 26.76
N GLN A 466 59.78 42.03 27.49
CA GLN A 466 60.07 42.38 28.88
C GLN A 466 59.41 41.39 29.84
N ILE A 467 60.06 41.19 31.00
CA ILE A 467 59.53 40.38 32.11
C ILE A 467 59.09 41.33 33.22
N LYS A 468 57.83 41.23 33.66
CA LYS A 468 57.26 42.07 34.71
C LYS A 468 56.71 41.23 35.86
N GLU A 469 57.28 41.42 37.04
CA GLU A 469 56.84 40.78 38.28
C GLU A 469 55.74 41.61 38.96
N LYS A 470 54.69 40.95 39.45
CA LYS A 470 53.54 41.57 40.14
C LYS A 470 53.39 41.00 41.54
N GLY A 471 53.11 41.86 42.51
CA GLY A 471 52.80 41.46 43.88
C GLY A 471 52.59 42.65 44.82
N ILE A 472 51.89 42.42 45.94
CA ILE A 472 51.75 43.40 47.04
C ILE A 472 53.12 43.68 47.69
N GLN A 473 53.99 42.68 47.71
CA GLN A 473 55.38 42.79 48.13
C GLN A 473 56.22 41.89 47.21
N VAL A 474 57.09 42.50 46.41
CA VAL A 474 58.08 41.80 45.57
C VAL A 474 59.43 41.89 46.27
N LYS A 475 60.03 40.74 46.61
CA LYS A 475 61.35 40.68 47.26
C LYS A 475 62.38 40.27 46.22
N ASN A 476 63.08 41.25 45.67
CA ASN A 476 64.22 41.02 44.78
C ASN A 476 65.49 41.16 45.61
N ASN A 477 66.30 40.10 45.63
CA ASN A 477 67.61 40.10 46.28
C ASN A 477 68.67 40.68 45.36
#